data_AF-A0A662FYC2-F1
#
_entry.id   AF-A0A662FYC2-F1
#
_cell.length_a   1.000
_cell.length_b   1.000
_cell.length_c   1.000
_cell.angle_alpha   90.00
_cell.angle_beta   90.00
_cell.angle_gamma   90.00
#
_symmetry.space_group_name_H-M   'P 1'
#
loop_
_entity.id
_entity.type
_entity.pdbx_description
1 polymer ?
#
loop_
_entity_poly.entity_id
_entity_poly.type
_entity_poly.pdbx_seq_one_letter_code
_entity_poly.pdbx_strand_id
1 'polypeptide(L)'
;MREQHAVTFVFNSSQEAVAFLDSIGRVVGLKKIVGELKGNKVKIYIKARGDEREKILREIKILYAQSKSSLVTYRKRRYKISTILKLASLKISIPVSSLIDLLRIKNCDIELMGDQIETSCDIEFIRKEAERLSEKYNEVVFLNATTSLKRLLAVISAFLDTDPRETFEELLKKGLIVTSNDRFTLKDNYQLSLRKALDLLGDKRKSFVT
;
A
#
# COMPACT_ATOMS: atom_id res chain seq x y z
N MET A 1 -6.90 -13.14 46.27
CA MET A 1 -7.46 -12.86 44.92
C MET A 1 -6.44 -12.06 44.12
N ARG A 2 -6.01 -12.53 42.94
CA ARG A 2 -5.03 -11.78 42.12
C ARG A 2 -5.76 -10.66 41.39
N GLU A 3 -5.55 -9.41 41.79
CA GLU A 3 -5.96 -8.23 41.03
C GLU A 3 -5.33 -8.28 39.64
N GLN A 4 -6.10 -8.73 38.65
CA GLN A 4 -5.72 -8.61 37.25
C GLN A 4 -6.27 -7.29 36.77
N HIS A 5 -5.38 -6.34 36.50
CA HIS A 5 -5.79 -5.07 35.92
C HIS A 5 -6.18 -5.31 34.47
N ALA A 6 -7.48 -5.20 34.20
CA ALA A 6 -8.04 -5.34 32.87
C ALA A 6 -8.27 -3.96 32.25
N VAL A 7 -7.89 -3.81 30.98
CA VAL A 7 -8.19 -2.61 30.20
C VAL A 7 -8.92 -3.02 28.93
N THR A 8 -9.98 -2.29 28.61
CA THR A 8 -10.83 -2.58 27.44
C THR A 8 -10.65 -1.49 26.40
N PHE A 9 -10.50 -1.93 25.15
CA PHE A 9 -10.33 -1.10 23.97
C PHE A 9 -11.44 -1.43 22.97
N VAL A 10 -11.95 -0.42 22.26
CA VAL A 10 -13.07 -0.57 21.32
C VAL A 10 -12.64 -0.12 19.94
N PHE A 11 -12.93 -0.94 18.93
CA PHE A 11 -12.51 -0.79 17.54
C PHE A 11 -13.71 -0.57 16.63
N ASN A 12 -13.49 -0.03 15.42
CA ASN A 12 -14.57 0.18 14.46
C ASN A 12 -14.93 -1.11 13.72
N SER A 13 -13.98 -2.04 13.61
CA SER A 13 -14.19 -3.37 13.03
C SER A 13 -13.49 -4.45 13.84
N SER A 14 -13.91 -5.71 13.64
CA SER A 14 -13.23 -6.88 14.20
C SER A 14 -11.82 -7.06 13.62
N GLN A 15 -11.58 -6.65 12.38
CA GLN A 15 -10.26 -6.72 11.73
C GLN A 15 -9.25 -5.77 12.40
N GLU A 16 -9.67 -4.55 12.74
CA GLU A 16 -8.84 -3.57 13.48
C GLU A 16 -8.48 -4.12 14.86
N ALA A 17 -9.44 -4.77 15.53
CA ALA A 17 -9.25 -5.41 16.83
C ALA A 17 -8.24 -6.58 16.77
N VAL A 18 -8.28 -7.39 15.71
CA VAL A 18 -7.31 -8.49 15.48
C VAL A 18 -5.91 -7.94 15.19
N ALA A 19 -5.78 -6.96 14.30
CA ALA A 19 -4.50 -6.35 13.97
C ALA A 19 -3.83 -5.67 15.19
N PHE A 20 -4.64 -5.09 16.08
CA PHE A 20 -4.17 -4.55 17.34
C PHE A 20 -3.64 -5.64 18.30
N LEU A 21 -4.31 -6.79 18.41
CA LEU A 21 -3.83 -7.91 19.22
C LEU A 21 -2.49 -8.45 18.71
N ASP A 22 -2.33 -8.56 17.39
CA ASP A 22 -1.08 -9.00 16.76
C ASP A 22 0.08 -8.03 17.05
N SER A 23 -0.18 -6.71 16.99
CA SER A 23 0.86 -5.70 17.23
C SER A 23 1.34 -5.72 18.68
N ILE A 24 0.42 -5.88 19.64
CA ILE A 24 0.79 -6.01 21.06
C ILE A 24 1.60 -7.30 21.28
N GLY A 25 1.20 -8.41 20.66
CA GLY A 25 1.92 -9.68 20.77
C GLY A 25 3.40 -9.58 20.34
N ARG A 26 3.69 -8.78 19.31
CA ARG A 26 5.05 -8.53 18.81
C ARG A 26 5.89 -7.61 19.70
N VAL A 27 5.27 -6.58 20.29
CA VAL A 27 5.99 -5.53 21.03
C VAL A 27 6.15 -5.88 22.51
N VAL A 28 5.07 -6.32 23.15
CA VAL A 28 5.02 -6.56 24.61
C VAL A 28 5.33 -8.03 24.96
N GLY A 29 5.10 -8.93 24.01
CA GLY A 29 5.30 -10.37 24.17
C GLY A 29 4.12 -11.08 24.84
N LEU A 30 3.68 -12.18 24.23
CA LEU A 30 2.48 -12.94 24.65
C LEU A 30 2.55 -13.53 26.07
N LYS A 31 3.74 -13.67 26.66
CA LYS A 31 3.90 -14.19 28.03
C LYS A 31 3.44 -13.20 29.11
N LYS A 32 3.43 -11.89 28.80
CA LYS A 32 3.16 -10.81 29.75
C LYS A 32 1.70 -10.35 29.78
N ILE A 33 0.88 -10.82 28.85
CA ILE A 33 -0.52 -10.37 28.69
C ILE A 33 -1.45 -11.53 28.34
N VAL A 34 -2.75 -11.31 28.48
CA VAL A 34 -3.82 -12.14 27.90
C VAL A 34 -4.80 -11.21 27.21
N GLY A 35 -5.08 -11.47 25.93
CA GLY A 35 -6.07 -10.73 25.15
C GLY A 35 -7.34 -11.55 24.96
N GLU A 36 -8.49 -10.92 25.14
CA GLU A 36 -9.81 -11.49 24.86
C GLU A 36 -10.50 -10.61 23.81
N LEU A 37 -10.93 -11.20 22.70
CA LEU A 37 -11.62 -10.51 21.62
C LEU A 37 -13.11 -10.87 21.65
N LYS A 38 -13.98 -9.86 21.73
CA LYS A 38 -15.43 -10.02 21.60
C LYS A 38 -15.97 -9.02 20.58
N GLY A 39 -16.18 -9.47 19.35
CA GLY A 39 -16.59 -8.61 18.23
C GLY A 39 -15.51 -7.57 17.91
N ASN A 40 -15.82 -6.30 18.15
CA ASN A 40 -14.91 -5.16 17.97
C ASN A 40 -14.29 -4.67 19.29
N LYS A 41 -14.39 -5.44 20.38
CA LYS A 41 -13.83 -5.08 21.69
C LYS A 41 -12.69 -6.01 22.05
N VAL A 42 -11.57 -5.42 22.48
CA VAL A 42 -10.41 -6.16 22.99
C VAL A 42 -10.25 -5.84 24.46
N LYS A 43 -10.24 -6.89 25.29
CA LYS A 43 -9.94 -6.78 26.72
C LYS A 43 -8.56 -7.39 26.97
N ILE A 44 -7.68 -6.62 27.60
CA ILE A 44 -6.30 -7.03 27.87
C ILE A 44 -6.08 -7.11 29.37
N TYR A 45 -5.56 -8.25 29.81
CA TYR A 45 -5.15 -8.52 31.18
C TYR A 45 -3.61 -8.52 31.25
N ILE A 46 -3.04 -7.65 32.08
CA ILE A 46 -1.58 -7.51 32.20
C ILE A 46 -1.09 -8.38 33.36
N LYS A 47 -0.16 -9.31 33.09
CA LYS A 47 0.45 -10.23 34.05
C LYS A 47 1.74 -9.64 34.66
N ALA A 48 1.70 -8.39 35.10
CA ALA A 48 2.83 -7.68 35.73
C ALA A 48 2.35 -6.83 36.92
N ARG A 49 3.27 -6.42 37.80
CA ARG A 49 3.00 -5.61 39.00
C ARG A 49 3.89 -4.37 39.04
N GLY A 50 3.49 -3.36 39.83
CA GLY A 50 4.26 -2.13 40.04
C GLY A 50 4.60 -1.39 38.74
N ASP A 51 5.81 -0.85 38.66
CA ASP A 51 6.29 -0.01 37.56
C ASP A 51 6.29 -0.73 36.20
N GLU A 52 6.54 -2.04 36.18
CA GLU A 52 6.51 -2.83 34.95
C GLU A 52 5.10 -2.86 34.35
N ARG A 53 4.06 -2.95 35.19
CA ARG A 53 2.67 -2.88 34.75
C ARG A 53 2.35 -1.54 34.12
N GLU A 54 2.82 -0.44 34.71
CA GLU A 54 2.59 0.90 34.17
C GLU A 54 3.31 1.13 32.85
N LYS A 55 4.52 0.58 32.71
CA LYS A 55 5.28 0.63 31.46
C LYS A 55 4.55 -0.12 30.36
N ILE A 56 4.11 -1.35 30.62
CA ILE A 56 3.32 -2.15 29.67
C ILE A 56 2.01 -1.43 29.33
N LEU A 57 1.32 -0.86 30.31
CA LEU A 57 0.08 -0.12 30.07
C LEU A 57 0.31 1.12 29.21
N ARG A 58 1.42 1.84 29.42
CA ARG A 58 1.82 2.98 28.56
C ARG A 58 2.09 2.51 27.13
N GLU A 59 2.84 1.44 26.94
CA GLU A 59 3.12 0.86 25.62
C GLU A 59 1.84 0.43 24.90
N ILE A 60 0.92 -0.27 25.59
CA ILE A 60 -0.38 -0.67 25.04
C ILE A 60 -1.23 0.56 24.69
N LYS A 61 -1.23 1.61 25.53
CA LYS A 61 -1.95 2.85 25.24
C LYS A 61 -1.35 3.59 24.04
N ILE A 62 -0.03 3.57 23.85
CA ILE A 62 0.64 4.13 22.67
C ILE A 62 0.24 3.32 21.43
N LEU A 63 0.28 1.99 21.47
CA LEU A 63 -0.15 1.13 20.37
C LEU A 63 -1.63 1.34 20.05
N TYR A 64 -2.47 1.50 21.07
CA TYR A 64 -3.89 1.77 20.89
C TYR A 64 -4.11 3.16 20.29
N ALA A 65 -3.37 4.15 20.79
CA ALA A 65 -3.37 5.49 20.23
C ALA A 65 -2.82 5.47 18.80
N GLN A 66 -1.90 4.60 18.42
CA GLN A 66 -1.40 4.43 17.05
C GLN A 66 -2.42 3.74 16.15
N SER A 67 -3.09 2.69 16.65
CA SER A 67 -4.21 2.03 15.95
C SER A 67 -5.42 2.95 15.79
N LYS A 68 -5.62 3.87 16.74
CA LYS A 68 -6.61 4.95 16.65
C LYS A 68 -6.10 6.17 15.91
N SER A 69 -4.80 6.44 15.88
CA SER A 69 -4.18 7.51 15.07
C SER A 69 -4.09 7.12 13.60
N SER A 70 -4.21 5.82 13.28
CA SER A 70 -4.60 5.36 11.94
C SER A 70 -5.98 5.89 11.53
N LEU A 71 -6.78 6.40 12.49
CA LEU A 71 -8.10 7.02 12.31
C LEU A 71 -8.16 8.51 12.69
N VAL A 72 -7.12 9.13 13.27
CA VAL A 72 -7.18 10.56 13.65
C VAL A 72 -6.80 11.50 12.50
N THR A 73 -6.12 11.08 11.44
CA THR A 73 -6.03 11.90 10.20
C THR A 73 -5.72 11.11 8.92
N TYR A 74 -6.59 10.18 8.53
CA TYR A 74 -6.91 10.03 7.10
C TYR A 74 -8.39 10.34 6.95
N ARG A 75 -8.76 11.63 7.09
CA ARG A 75 -9.93 12.10 6.33
C ARG A 75 -9.61 11.70 4.90
N LYS A 76 -10.32 10.71 4.36
CA LYS A 76 -10.19 10.37 2.95
C LYS A 76 -10.39 11.69 2.19
N ARG A 77 -9.31 12.17 1.60
CA ARG A 77 -9.27 13.47 0.95
C ARG A 77 -9.87 13.28 -0.43
N ARG A 78 -10.71 14.23 -0.84
CA ARG A 78 -11.29 14.22 -2.17
C ARG A 78 -10.58 15.23 -3.03
N TYR A 79 -10.08 14.75 -4.16
CA TYR A 79 -9.39 15.57 -5.13
C TYR A 79 -9.99 15.35 -6.50
N LYS A 80 -10.30 16.43 -7.22
CA LYS A 80 -10.61 16.33 -8.64
C LYS A 80 -9.38 15.87 -9.39
N ILE A 81 -9.55 14.89 -10.26
CA ILE A 81 -8.47 14.37 -11.11
C ILE A 81 -7.88 15.50 -11.94
N SER A 82 -8.72 16.37 -12.49
CA SER A 82 -8.28 17.53 -13.27
C SER A 82 -7.39 18.47 -12.47
N THR A 83 -7.62 18.64 -11.17
CA THR A 83 -6.76 19.44 -10.30
C THR A 83 -5.39 18.77 -10.13
N ILE A 84 -5.37 17.47 -9.84
CA ILE A 84 -4.11 16.71 -9.69
C ILE A 84 -3.26 16.82 -10.96
N LEU A 85 -3.87 16.55 -12.12
CA LEU A 85 -3.17 16.55 -13.41
C LEU A 85 -2.70 17.96 -13.81
N LYS A 86 -3.43 19.02 -13.44
CA LYS A 86 -3.01 20.41 -13.68
C LYS A 86 -1.85 20.85 -12.79
N LEU A 87 -1.79 20.35 -11.56
CA LEU A 87 -0.70 20.65 -10.63
C LEU A 87 0.58 19.87 -10.99
N ALA A 88 0.44 18.73 -11.64
CA ALA A 88 1.56 17.91 -12.07
C ALA A 88 2.18 18.44 -13.37
N SER A 89 3.51 18.53 -13.39
CA SER A 89 4.31 18.85 -14.58
C SER A 89 4.50 17.59 -15.42
N LEU A 90 3.42 17.13 -16.04
CA LEU A 90 3.40 15.89 -16.82
C LEU A 90 4.23 16.03 -18.11
N LYS A 91 5.20 15.14 -18.33
CA LYS A 91 5.94 15.04 -19.60
C LYS A 91 5.02 14.61 -20.76
N ILE A 92 4.05 13.75 -20.45
CA ILE A 92 3.00 13.27 -21.36
C ILE A 92 1.71 12.99 -20.58
N SER A 93 0.56 13.08 -21.25
CA SER A 93 -0.72 12.65 -20.67
C SER A 93 -0.67 11.17 -20.29
N ILE A 94 -1.20 10.85 -19.10
CA ILE A 94 -1.21 9.50 -18.55
C ILE A 94 -2.65 8.98 -18.37
N PRO A 95 -2.89 7.67 -18.54
CA PRO A 95 -4.17 7.10 -18.18
C PRO A 95 -4.39 7.18 -16.67
N VAL A 96 -5.55 7.69 -16.24
CA VAL A 96 -5.92 7.82 -14.81
C VAL A 96 -5.88 6.47 -14.09
N SER A 97 -6.30 5.40 -14.78
CA SER A 97 -6.24 4.04 -14.23
C SER A 97 -4.82 3.62 -13.83
N SER A 98 -3.80 4.01 -14.61
CA SER A 98 -2.40 3.74 -14.31
C SER A 98 -1.95 4.45 -13.02
N LEU A 99 -2.39 5.70 -12.82
CA LEU A 99 -2.09 6.47 -11.61
C LEU A 99 -2.75 5.81 -10.39
N ILE A 100 -4.01 5.40 -10.52
CA ILE A 100 -4.71 4.68 -9.44
C ILE A 100 -4.00 3.37 -9.09
N ASP A 101 -3.61 2.58 -10.09
CA ASP A 101 -2.87 1.33 -9.87
C ASP A 101 -1.56 1.60 -9.13
N LEU A 102 -0.77 2.57 -9.57
CA LEU A 102 0.48 2.97 -8.90
C LEU A 102 0.27 3.36 -7.44
N LEU A 103 -0.75 4.18 -7.16
CA LEU A 103 -1.06 4.63 -5.80
C LEU A 103 -1.52 3.47 -4.91
N ARG A 104 -2.33 2.54 -5.43
CA ARG A 104 -2.75 1.34 -4.70
C ARG A 104 -1.57 0.46 -4.32
N ILE A 105 -0.64 0.25 -5.25
CA ILE A 105 0.56 -0.56 -5.00
C ILE A 105 1.46 0.10 -3.94
N LYS A 106 1.45 1.44 -3.85
CA LYS A 106 2.11 2.22 -2.80
C LYS A 106 1.32 2.29 -1.49
N ASN A 107 0.31 1.45 -1.31
CA ASN A 107 -0.54 1.37 -0.13
C ASN A 107 -1.36 2.64 0.15
N CYS A 108 -1.66 3.45 -0.87
CA CYS A 108 -2.72 4.45 -0.75
C CYS A 108 -4.08 3.72 -0.79
N ASP A 109 -4.91 3.95 0.22
CA ASP A 109 -6.35 3.66 0.12
C ASP A 109 -6.91 4.66 -0.90
N ILE A 110 -7.47 4.18 -2.01
CA ILE A 110 -7.92 5.03 -3.11
C ILE A 110 -9.09 4.42 -3.88
N GLU A 111 -10.13 5.23 -4.02
CA GLU A 111 -11.34 4.93 -4.78
C GLU A 111 -11.61 6.02 -5.81
N LEU A 112 -12.01 5.60 -7.02
CA LEU A 112 -12.41 6.51 -8.09
C LEU A 112 -13.91 6.77 -7.98
N MET A 113 -14.27 8.02 -7.75
CA MET A 113 -15.62 8.51 -7.57
C MET A 113 -15.96 9.49 -8.69
N GLY A 114 -16.24 8.98 -9.90
CA GLY A 114 -16.49 9.80 -11.08
C GLY A 114 -15.25 10.57 -11.53
N ASP A 115 -15.28 11.91 -11.41
CA ASP A 115 -14.16 12.81 -11.74
C ASP A 115 -13.22 13.09 -10.56
N GLN A 116 -13.47 12.46 -9.42
CA GLN A 116 -12.71 12.62 -8.18
C GLN A 116 -12.06 11.33 -7.74
N ILE A 117 -10.95 11.45 -7.04
CA ILE A 117 -10.41 10.37 -6.23
C ILE A 117 -10.66 10.67 -4.76
N GLU A 118 -11.09 9.65 -4.03
CA GLU A 118 -11.14 9.66 -2.58
C GLU A 118 -9.97 8.82 -2.08
N THR A 119 -9.06 9.41 -1.28
CA THR A 119 -7.81 8.73 -0.93
C THR A 119 -7.24 9.10 0.44
N SER A 120 -6.47 8.19 1.02
CA SER A 120 -5.64 8.47 2.20
C SER A 120 -4.47 9.41 1.85
N CYS A 121 -3.90 9.34 0.66
CA CYS A 121 -2.69 10.09 0.32
C CYS A 121 -2.93 11.62 0.17
N ASP A 122 -1.90 12.43 0.44
CA ASP A 122 -1.98 13.88 0.24
C ASP A 122 -1.76 14.27 -1.23
N ILE A 123 -2.22 15.46 -1.62
CA ILE A 123 -2.17 15.91 -3.01
C ILE A 123 -0.73 16.04 -3.55
N GLU A 124 0.23 16.38 -2.69
CA GLU A 124 1.63 16.60 -3.10
C GLU A 124 2.31 15.27 -3.39
N PHE A 125 2.04 14.24 -2.58
CA PHE A 125 2.44 12.87 -2.87
C PHE A 125 1.85 12.39 -4.21
N ILE A 126 0.54 12.57 -4.40
CA ILE A 126 -0.15 12.13 -5.62
C ILE A 126 0.40 12.86 -6.85
N ARG A 127 0.68 14.17 -6.74
CA ARG A 127 1.29 14.98 -7.80
C ARG A 127 2.64 14.42 -8.21
N LYS A 128 3.53 14.13 -7.25
CA LYS A 128 4.85 13.55 -7.52
C LYS A 128 4.77 12.17 -8.18
N GLU A 129 3.85 11.32 -7.74
CA GLU A 129 3.65 10.00 -8.36
C GLU A 129 3.06 10.11 -9.76
N ALA A 130 2.19 11.10 -10.03
CA ALA A 130 1.71 11.39 -11.38
C ALA A 130 2.84 11.86 -12.31
N GLU A 131 3.75 12.72 -11.84
CA GLU A 131 4.93 13.16 -12.60
C GLU A 131 5.87 11.99 -12.90
N ARG A 132 6.20 11.18 -11.89
CA ARG A 132 7.05 9.99 -12.07
C ARG A 132 6.43 9.01 -13.07
N LEU A 133 5.13 8.76 -12.94
CA LEU A 133 4.43 7.88 -13.88
C LEU A 133 4.42 8.45 -15.29
N SER A 134 4.24 9.76 -15.44
CA SER A 134 4.28 10.44 -16.74
C SER A 134 5.64 10.32 -17.42
N GLU A 135 6.72 10.47 -16.66
CA GLU A 135 8.06 10.24 -17.15
C GLU A 135 8.25 8.81 -17.68
N LYS A 136 7.91 7.80 -16.86
CA LYS A 136 8.04 6.40 -17.28
C LYS A 136 7.11 6.04 -18.43
N TYR A 137 5.92 6.64 -18.49
CA TYR A 137 4.97 6.43 -19.58
C TYR A 137 5.48 7.02 -20.90
N ASN A 138 6.13 8.19 -20.85
CA ASN A 138 6.73 8.83 -22.02
C ASN A 138 7.82 7.96 -22.65
N GLU A 139 8.60 7.23 -21.85
CA GLU A 139 9.65 6.35 -22.33
C GLU A 139 9.10 5.10 -23.06
N VAL A 140 7.91 4.63 -22.69
CA VAL A 140 7.30 3.40 -23.26
C VAL A 140 6.26 3.68 -24.35
N VAL A 141 5.82 4.94 -24.52
CA VAL A 141 4.71 5.28 -25.42
C VAL A 141 5.01 4.89 -26.88
N PHE A 142 6.29 4.94 -27.28
CA PHE A 142 6.73 4.61 -28.64
C PHE A 142 7.11 3.14 -28.83
N LEU A 143 7.05 2.31 -27.79
CA LEU A 143 7.33 0.88 -27.94
C LEU A 143 6.32 0.22 -28.87
N ASN A 144 6.77 -0.74 -29.67
CA ASN A 144 5.88 -1.57 -30.50
C ASN A 144 5.16 -2.64 -29.65
N ALA A 145 4.31 -2.17 -28.76
CA ALA A 145 3.64 -2.96 -27.72
C ALA A 145 2.14 -2.60 -27.62
N THR A 146 1.35 -3.49 -27.04
CA THR A 146 -0.06 -3.20 -26.71
C THR A 146 -0.17 -2.13 -25.61
N THR A 147 -1.28 -1.39 -25.58
CA THR A 147 -1.52 -0.34 -24.58
C THR A 147 -1.46 -0.89 -23.15
N SER A 148 -1.99 -2.10 -22.95
CA SER A 148 -1.95 -2.79 -21.65
C SER A 148 -0.52 -3.07 -21.18
N LEU A 149 0.37 -3.47 -22.09
CA LEU A 149 1.78 -3.70 -21.77
C LEU A 149 2.49 -2.37 -21.47
N LYS A 150 2.31 -1.33 -22.29
CA LYS A 150 2.87 0.01 -22.03
C LYS A 150 2.46 0.55 -20.67
N ARG A 151 1.18 0.40 -20.32
CA ARG A 151 0.66 0.78 -19.01
C ARG A 151 1.36 0.01 -17.89
N LEU A 152 1.46 -1.32 -18.03
CA LEU A 152 2.09 -2.16 -17.01
C LEU A 152 3.55 -1.76 -16.77
N LEU A 153 4.31 -1.58 -17.85
CA LEU A 153 5.71 -1.16 -17.78
C LEU A 153 5.83 0.16 -17.03
N ALA A 154 5.09 1.19 -17.43
CA ALA A 154 5.16 2.49 -16.77
C ALA A 154 4.81 2.43 -15.29
N VAL A 155 3.76 1.68 -14.91
CA VAL A 155 3.34 1.53 -13.50
C VAL A 155 4.40 0.82 -12.67
N ILE A 156 4.92 -0.32 -13.16
CA ILE A 156 5.94 -1.09 -12.44
C ILE A 156 7.25 -0.29 -12.34
N SER A 157 7.69 0.33 -13.42
CA SER A 157 8.92 1.13 -13.43
C SER A 157 8.81 2.36 -12.54
N ALA A 158 7.65 3.02 -12.49
CA ALA A 158 7.41 4.12 -11.57
C ALA A 158 7.34 3.67 -10.10
N PHE A 159 6.80 2.48 -9.84
CA PHE A 159 6.76 1.91 -8.49
C PHE A 159 8.15 1.51 -7.99
N LEU A 160 8.92 0.80 -8.81
CA LEU A 160 10.24 0.29 -8.49
C LEU A 160 11.37 1.31 -8.68
N ASP A 161 11.06 2.46 -9.27
CA ASP A 161 12.02 3.51 -9.65
C ASP A 161 13.14 2.96 -10.54
N THR A 162 12.74 2.25 -11.60
CA THR A 162 13.64 1.56 -12.54
C THR A 162 13.46 2.08 -13.96
N ASP A 163 14.39 1.74 -14.85
CA ASP A 163 14.23 2.00 -16.27
C ASP A 163 13.14 1.07 -16.87
N PRO A 164 12.21 1.57 -17.70
CA PRO A 164 11.20 0.75 -18.34
C PRO A 164 11.72 -0.34 -19.27
N ARG A 165 12.91 -0.16 -19.86
CA ARG A 165 13.59 -1.19 -20.66
C ARG A 165 14.08 -2.34 -19.78
N GLU A 166 14.68 -2.03 -18.64
CA GLU A 166 15.07 -3.06 -17.65
C GLU A 166 13.84 -3.84 -17.18
N THR A 167 12.75 -3.12 -16.87
CA THR A 167 11.47 -3.74 -16.50
C THR A 167 10.94 -4.63 -17.62
N PHE A 168 10.99 -4.17 -18.87
CA PHE A 168 10.56 -4.94 -20.04
C PHE A 168 11.37 -6.23 -20.19
N GLU A 169 12.70 -6.14 -20.13
CA GLU A 169 13.58 -7.31 -20.24
C GLU A 169 13.32 -8.33 -19.14
N GLU A 170 13.14 -7.89 -17.90
CA GLU A 170 12.84 -8.79 -16.79
C GLU A 170 11.48 -9.47 -16.98
N LEU A 171 10.43 -8.73 -17.38
CA LEU A 171 9.12 -9.32 -17.65
C LEU A 171 9.15 -10.28 -18.84
N LEU A 172 9.96 -10.00 -19.86
CA LEU A 172 10.18 -10.89 -21.00
C LEU A 172 10.88 -12.18 -20.56
N LYS A 173 11.97 -12.08 -19.80
CA LYS A 173 12.70 -13.24 -19.23
C LYS A 173 11.81 -14.11 -18.33
N LYS A 174 10.88 -13.49 -17.62
CA LYS A 174 9.91 -14.20 -16.75
C LYS A 174 8.70 -14.76 -17.51
N GLY A 175 8.63 -14.57 -18.83
CA GLY A 175 7.55 -15.10 -19.67
C GLY A 175 6.20 -14.43 -19.45
N LEU A 176 6.18 -13.19 -18.96
CA LEU A 176 4.97 -12.37 -18.82
C LEU A 176 4.62 -11.60 -20.09
N ILE A 177 5.58 -11.48 -21.00
CA ILE A 177 5.44 -10.83 -22.30
C ILE A 177 5.60 -11.88 -23.39
N VAL A 178 4.75 -11.80 -24.41
CA VAL A 178 4.81 -12.61 -25.63
C VAL A 178 4.73 -11.72 -26.86
N THR A 179 5.17 -12.22 -28.01
CA THR A 179 5.03 -11.52 -29.29
C THR A 179 3.79 -12.06 -30.02
N SER A 180 2.91 -11.17 -30.47
CA SER A 180 1.71 -11.49 -31.24
C SER A 180 1.54 -10.45 -32.34
N ASN A 181 1.42 -10.88 -33.61
CA ASN A 181 1.29 -10.00 -34.77
C ASN A 181 2.38 -8.91 -34.80
N ASP A 182 3.64 -9.31 -34.64
CA ASP A 182 4.81 -8.42 -34.58
C ASP A 182 4.77 -7.34 -33.48
N ARG A 183 3.93 -7.52 -32.46
CA ARG A 183 3.82 -6.61 -31.31
C ARG A 183 4.02 -7.34 -30.00
N PHE A 184 4.68 -6.69 -29.06
CA PHE A 184 4.76 -7.21 -27.69
C PHE A 184 3.44 -7.05 -26.96
N THR A 185 2.99 -8.10 -26.30
CA THR A 185 1.76 -8.12 -25.51
C THR A 185 1.94 -8.89 -24.21
N LEU A 186 1.04 -8.66 -23.26
CA LEU A 186 0.97 -9.45 -22.04
C LEU A 186 0.47 -10.86 -22.37
N LYS A 187 1.09 -11.86 -21.74
CA LYS A 187 0.66 -13.26 -21.83
C LYS A 187 -0.71 -13.48 -21.19
N ASP A 188 -0.94 -12.80 -20.06
CA ASP A 188 -2.18 -12.85 -19.30
C ASP A 188 -2.93 -11.52 -19.36
N ASN A 189 -4.13 -11.46 -18.78
CA ASN A 189 -4.81 -10.18 -18.58
C ASN A 189 -3.97 -9.23 -17.69
N TYR A 190 -4.27 -7.93 -17.79
CA TYR A 190 -3.49 -6.89 -17.13
C TYR A 190 -3.39 -7.05 -15.61
N GLN A 191 -4.51 -7.33 -14.92
CA GLN A 191 -4.53 -7.38 -13.45
C GLN A 191 -3.71 -8.57 -12.93
N LEU A 192 -3.82 -9.73 -13.59
CA LEU A 192 -3.01 -10.89 -13.26
C LEU A 192 -1.52 -10.64 -13.53
N SER A 193 -1.20 -10.00 -14.66
CA SER A 193 0.17 -9.65 -15.02
C SER A 193 0.78 -8.65 -14.04
N LEU A 194 0.01 -7.65 -13.60
CA LEU A 194 0.43 -6.67 -12.61
C LEU A 194 0.78 -7.32 -11.27
N ARG A 195 -0.10 -8.20 -10.78
CA ARG A 195 0.15 -8.96 -9.55
C ARG A 195 1.42 -9.81 -9.67
N LYS A 196 1.53 -10.62 -10.73
CA LYS A 196 2.71 -11.47 -10.96
C LYS A 196 4.01 -10.66 -11.06
N ALA A 197 3.97 -9.51 -11.73
CA ALA A 197 5.12 -8.62 -11.84
C ALA A 197 5.56 -8.08 -10.47
N LEU A 198 4.61 -7.68 -9.62
CA LEU A 198 4.91 -7.19 -8.27
C LEU A 198 5.46 -8.30 -7.36
N ASP A 199 4.91 -9.52 -7.44
CA ASP A 199 5.41 -10.65 -6.67
C ASP A 199 6.86 -10.99 -7.07
N LEU A 200 7.15 -10.98 -8.38
CA LEU A 200 8.47 -11.35 -8.91
C LEU A 200 9.54 -10.27 -8.71
N LEU A 201 9.16 -8.99 -8.83
CA LEU A 201 10.10 -7.86 -8.83
C LEU A 201 10.13 -7.12 -7.50
N GLY A 202 9.05 -7.17 -6.72
CA GLY A 202 8.96 -6.57 -5.40
C GLY A 202 9.83 -7.28 -4.35
N ASP A 203 9.96 -8.60 -4.43
CA ASP A 203 10.81 -9.37 -3.49
C ASP A 203 12.31 -9.13 -3.71
N LYS A 204 12.74 -8.67 -4.90
CA LYS A 204 14.13 -8.25 -5.12
C LYS A 204 14.52 -7.09 -4.19
N ARG A 205 13.64 -6.13 -3.86
CA ARG A 205 13.96 -5.04 -2.91
C ARG A 205 14.16 -5.51 -1.46
N LYS A 206 13.55 -6.62 -1.04
CA LYS A 206 13.80 -7.20 0.29
C LYS A 206 15.14 -7.91 0.38
N SER A 207 15.72 -8.29 -0.76
CA SER A 207 16.95 -9.07 -0.84
C SER A 207 18.23 -8.21 -0.92
N PHE A 208 18.10 -6.89 -1.16
CA PHE A 208 19.22 -5.94 -1.20
C PHE A 208 19.40 -5.14 0.10
N VAL A 209 18.65 -5.49 1.16
CA VAL A 209 18.88 -4.98 2.52
C VAL A 209 19.40 -6.15 3.36
N THR A 210 20.66 -6.51 3.14
CA THR A 210 21.45 -7.33 4.07
C THR A 210 22.77 -6.65 4.32
#